data_AF-A0A954K8U4-F1
#
_entry.id   AF-A0A954K8U4-F1
#
_cell.length_a   1.000
_cell.length_b   1.000
_cell.length_c   1.000
_cell.angle_alpha   90.00
_cell.angle_beta   90.00
_cell.angle_gamma   90.00
#
_symmetry.space_group_name_H-M   'P 1'
#
loop_
_entity.id
_entity.type
_entity.pdbx_description
1 polymer ?
#
loop_
_entity_poly.entity_id
_entity_poly.type
_entity_poly.pdbx_seq_one_letter_code
_entity_poly.pdbx_strand_id
1 'polypeptide(L)'
;VCDLLPGLAGYVGFDILLPDDTPNEPVLVEINPRLTTSYTGYRRLTQDNLAARIIDVQTAFPRIQWKQGESVRFQPDGRTSLITQL
;
A
#
# COMPACT_ATOMS: atom_id res chain seq x y z
N VAL A 1 -4.64 -8.44 -11.81
CA VAL A 1 -3.45 -7.70 -12.30
C VAL A 1 -2.17 -8.48 -12.02
N CYS A 2 -1.84 -8.81 -10.78
CA CYS A 2 -0.58 -9.52 -10.45
C CYS A 2 -0.35 -10.80 -11.26
N ASP A 3 -1.38 -11.66 -11.38
CA ASP A 3 -1.27 -12.93 -12.13
C ASP A 3 -1.04 -12.76 -13.64
N LEU A 4 -1.26 -11.54 -14.18
CA LEU A 4 -1.02 -11.22 -15.58
C LEU A 4 0.43 -10.82 -15.86
N LEU A 5 1.27 -10.70 -14.83
CA LEU A 5 2.64 -10.18 -14.92
C LEU A 5 3.62 -11.20 -14.33
N PRO A 6 4.08 -12.17 -15.13
CA PRO A 6 5.03 -13.18 -14.69
C PRO A 6 6.30 -12.54 -14.11
N GLY A 7 6.74 -13.03 -12.95
CA GLY A 7 7.97 -12.57 -12.29
C GLY A 7 7.76 -11.51 -11.21
N LEU A 8 6.54 -10.98 -11.03
CA LEU A 8 6.24 -10.17 -9.83
C LEU A 8 6.33 -11.03 -8.57
N ALA A 9 7.08 -10.55 -7.58
CA ALA A 9 7.26 -11.20 -6.29
C ALA A 9 7.45 -10.18 -5.17
N GLY A 10 7.03 -10.54 -3.96
CA GLY A 10 7.20 -9.70 -2.77
C GLY A 10 6.28 -8.46 -2.76
N TYR A 11 6.84 -7.30 -2.40
CA TYR A 11 6.12 -6.04 -2.34
C TYR A 11 6.12 -5.34 -3.70
N VAL A 12 4.93 -5.04 -4.21
CA VAL A 12 4.74 -4.35 -5.48
C VAL A 12 3.82 -3.15 -5.25
N GLY A 13 4.31 -1.96 -5.59
CA GLY A 13 3.50 -0.75 -5.63
C GLY A 13 2.74 -0.64 -6.94
N PHE A 14 1.45 -0.27 -6.88
CA PHE A 14 0.61 0.02 -8.04
C PHE A 14 0.10 1.45 -7.89
N ASP A 15 0.47 2.31 -8.83
CA ASP A 15 -0.03 3.68 -8.86
C ASP A 15 -1.27 3.71 -9.76
N ILE A 16 -2.39 4.10 -9.17
CA ILE A 16 -3.71 4.10 -9.81
C ILE A 16 -4.34 5.50 -9.73
N LEU A 17 -5.11 5.85 -10.77
CA LEU A 17 -6.01 7.00 -10.76
C LEU A 17 -7.45 6.48 -10.64
N LEU A 18 -8.25 7.15 -9.82
CA LEU A 18 -9.69 6.91 -9.69
C LEU A 18 -10.42 8.13 -10.26
N PRO A 19 -10.92 8.06 -11.51
CA PRO A 19 -11.67 9.18 -12.08
C PRO A 19 -12.96 9.44 -11.29
N ASP A 20 -13.32 10.71 -11.11
CA ASP A 20 -14.51 11.08 -10.32
C ASP A 20 -15.83 10.64 -10.98
N ASP A 21 -15.87 10.63 -12.32
CA ASP A 21 -17.04 10.21 -13.12
C ASP A 21 -17.20 8.68 -13.18
N THR A 22 -16.09 7.95 -13.03
CA THR A 22 -16.01 6.50 -13.12
C THR A 22 -15.15 5.91 -11.99
N PRO A 23 -15.51 6.12 -10.71
CA PRO A 23 -14.65 5.75 -9.58
C PRO A 23 -14.47 4.23 -9.40
N ASN A 24 -15.31 3.43 -10.05
CA ASN A 24 -15.20 1.96 -10.07
C ASN A 24 -14.30 1.45 -11.21
N GLU A 25 -13.76 2.34 -12.05
CA GLU A 25 -12.90 2.04 -13.18
C GLU A 25 -11.49 2.63 -12.96
N PRO A 26 -10.70 2.04 -12.03
CA PRO A 26 -9.35 2.52 -11.77
C PRO A 26 -8.45 2.41 -13.01
N VAL A 27 -7.71 3.47 -13.30
CA VAL A 27 -6.68 3.48 -14.35
C VAL A 27 -5.33 3.16 -13.73
N LEU A 28 -4.70 2.06 -14.15
CA LEU A 28 -3.35 1.70 -13.75
C LEU A 28 -2.32 2.53 -14.52
N VAL A 29 -1.46 3.26 -13.79
CA VAL A 29 -0.45 4.16 -14.38
C VAL A 29 0.94 3.54 -14.33
N GLU A 30 1.34 3.02 -13.17
CA GLU A 30 2.69 2.51 -12.96
C GLU A 30 2.69 1.26 -12.06
N ILE A 31 3.66 0.37 -12.32
CA ILE A 31 3.92 -0.82 -11.50
C ILE A 31 5.36 -0.75 -11.02
N ASN A 32 5.54 -0.72 -9.70
CA ASN A 32 6.83 -0.63 -9.02
C ASN A 32 7.13 -1.95 -8.30
N PRO A 33 7.90 -2.89 -8.87
CA PRO A 33 8.27 -4.15 -8.24
C PRO A 33 9.38 -3.96 -7.18
N ARG A 34 9.18 -3.00 -6.28
CA ARG A 34 10.08 -2.59 -5.20
C ARG A 34 9.27 -1.86 -4.13
N LEU A 35 9.89 -1.65 -2.97
CA LEU A 35 9.34 -0.72 -1.99
C LEU A 35 9.21 0.70 -2.58
N THR A 36 8.10 1.35 -2.24
CA THR A 36 7.78 2.73 -2.60
C THR A 36 7.56 3.55 -1.33
N THR A 37 7.62 4.88 -1.42
CA THR A 37 7.49 5.78 -0.26
C THR A 37 6.17 5.59 0.50
N SER A 38 5.09 5.17 -0.18
CA SER A 38 3.79 4.90 0.44
C SER A 38 3.85 3.84 1.54
N TYR A 39 4.85 2.94 1.51
CA TYR A 39 5.14 2.00 2.59
C TYR A 39 5.23 2.68 3.97
N THR A 40 5.87 3.85 4.04
CA THR A 40 6.04 4.60 5.30
C THR A 40 4.71 5.08 5.89
N GLY A 41 3.69 5.27 5.05
CA GLY A 41 2.32 5.54 5.46
C GLY A 41 1.59 4.25 5.85
N TYR A 42 1.60 3.24 4.98
CA TYR A 42 0.90 1.97 5.23
C TYR A 42 1.31 1.30 6.53
N ARG A 43 2.62 1.25 6.85
CA ARG A 43 3.11 0.66 8.10
C ARG A 43 2.60 1.37 9.37
N ARG A 44 2.06 2.59 9.25
CA ARG A 44 1.41 3.30 10.36
C ARG A 44 -0.09 3.02 10.44
N LEU A 45 -0.71 2.75 9.30
CA LEU A 45 -2.14 2.50 9.13
C LEU A 45 -2.55 1.04 9.34
N THR A 46 -1.60 0.11 9.43
CA THR A 46 -1.89 -1.30 9.74
C THR A 46 -1.44 -1.67 11.16
N GLN A 47 -2.06 -2.71 11.72
CA GLN A 47 -1.57 -3.39 12.92
C GLN A 47 -0.52 -4.47 12.59
N ASP A 48 -0.38 -4.83 11.31
CA ASP A 48 0.51 -5.90 10.87
C ASP A 48 1.94 -5.39 10.59
N ASN A 49 2.94 -6.25 10.82
CA ASN A 49 4.30 -5.98 10.40
C ASN A 49 4.49 -6.30 8.90
N LEU A 50 4.32 -5.28 8.05
CA LEU A 50 4.47 -5.44 6.60
C LEU A 50 5.86 -5.93 6.17
N ALA A 51 6.93 -5.52 6.85
CA ALA A 51 8.29 -5.98 6.52
C ALA A 51 8.47 -7.48 6.81
N ALA A 52 7.91 -7.97 7.92
CA ALA A 52 7.95 -9.40 8.24
C ALA A 52 7.29 -10.23 7.13
N ARG A 53 6.16 -9.76 6.58
CA ARG A 53 5.47 -10.43 5.46
C ARG A 53 6.26 -10.48 4.15
N ILE A 54 7.23 -9.58 3.95
CA ILE A 54 8.08 -9.56 2.76
C ILE A 54 9.24 -10.56 2.91
N ILE A 55 9.78 -10.71 4.12
CA ILE A 55 11.02 -11.44 4.37
C ILE A 55 10.75 -12.90 4.79
N ASP A 56 9.67 -13.15 5.53
CA ASP A 56 9.37 -14.49 6.02
C ASP A 56 8.57 -15.30 5.00
N VAL A 57 9.26 -16.27 4.39
CA VAL A 57 8.70 -17.21 3.41
C VAL A 57 7.70 -18.21 4.00
N GLN A 58 7.66 -18.35 5.33
CA GLN A 58 6.71 -19.22 6.04
C GLN A 58 5.49 -18.45 6.57
N THR A 59 5.50 -17.13 6.50
CA THR A 59 4.37 -16.31 6.94
C THR A 59 3.17 -16.57 6.03
N ALA A 60 2.08 -17.07 6.63
CA ALA A 60 0.78 -17.10 5.96
C ALA A 60 0.42 -15.69 5.47
N PHE A 61 -0.37 -15.57 4.40
CA PHE A 61 -0.75 -14.27 3.84
C PHE A 61 -2.21 -13.91 4.18
N PRO A 62 -2.60 -13.72 5.45
CA PRO A 62 -3.94 -13.25 5.76
C PRO A 62 -4.15 -11.83 5.22
N ARG A 63 -5.41 -11.40 5.20
CA ARG A 63 -5.77 -10.02 4.86
C ARG A 63 -5.10 -9.07 5.86
N ILE A 64 -4.58 -7.96 5.34
CA ILE A 64 -3.97 -6.91 6.17
C ILE A 64 -5.04 -6.30 7.07
N GLN A 65 -4.74 -6.17 8.36
CA GLN A 65 -5.60 -5.50 9.32
C GLN A 65 -5.31 -4.00 9.31
N TRP A 66 -6.20 -3.23 8.71
CA TRP A 66 -6.10 -1.77 8.63
C TRP A 66 -6.86 -1.10 9.78
N LYS A 67 -6.23 -0.09 10.38
CA LYS A 67 -6.86 0.80 11.35
C LYS A 67 -7.93 1.62 10.63
N GLN A 68 -9.16 1.55 11.14
CA GLN A 68 -10.29 2.28 10.58
C GLN A 68 -10.31 3.73 11.11
N GLY A 69 -10.79 4.67 10.30
CA GLY A 69 -10.89 6.09 10.68
C GLY A 69 -9.54 6.81 10.82
N GLU A 70 -8.44 6.19 10.41
CA GLU A 70 -7.12 6.82 10.38
C GLU A 70 -6.69 7.11 8.93
N SER A 71 -6.04 8.25 8.76
CA SER A 71 -5.36 8.65 7.54
C SER A 71 -3.92 9.05 7.85
N VAL A 72 -3.08 9.05 6.83
CA VAL A 72 -1.69 9.50 6.95
C VAL A 72 -1.44 10.69 6.04
N ARG A 73 -0.76 11.71 6.55
CA ARG A 73 -0.26 12.84 5.76
C ARG A 73 1.24 12.72 5.61
N PHE A 74 1.69 12.85 4.37
CA PHE A 74 3.10 12.95 4.00
C PHE A 74 3.52 14.43 4.02
N GLN A 75 4.68 14.70 4.59
CA GLN A 75 5.27 16.04 4.63
C GLN A 75 6.43 16.12 3.62
N PRO A 76 6.72 17.32 3.07
CA PRO A 76 7.83 17.50 2.13
C PRO A 76 9.21 17.11 2.70
N ASP A 77 9.36 17.15 4.03
CA ASP A 77 10.59 16.75 4.73
C ASP A 77 10.72 15.23 4.95
N GLY A 78 9.82 14.43 4.37
CA GLY A 78 9.83 12.98 4.46
C GLY A 78 9.18 12.41 5.73
N ARG A 79 8.67 13.25 6.64
CA ARG A 79 7.90 12.78 7.80
C ARG A 79 6.49 12.36 7.40
N THR A 80 5.90 11.47 8.20
CA THR A 80 4.48 11.13 8.12
C THR A 80 3.79 11.34 9.47
N SER A 81 2.55 11.83 9.44
CA SER A 81 1.72 12.06 10.63
C SER A 81 0.35 11.40 10.46
N LEU A 82 -0.17 10.79 11.53
CA LEU A 82 -1.53 10.27 11.56
C LEU A 82 -2.53 11.42 11.70
N ILE A 83 -3.68 11.25 11.04
CA ILE A 83 -4.83 12.15 11.10
C ILE A 83 -6.04 11.27 11.40
N THR A 84 -6.77 11.59 12.46
CA THR A 84 -8.06 10.96 12.73
C THR A 84 -9.11 11.59 11.81
N GLN A 85 -9.84 10.75 11.08
CA GLN A 85 -11.03 11.18 10.37
C GLN A 85 -12.15 11.29 11.42
N LEU A 86 -12.73 12.50 11.55
CA LEU A 86 -13.91 12.77 12.36
C LEU A 86 -15.15 12.15 11.71
#